data_AF-A0A1I8J8B3-F1
#
_entry.id   AF-A0A1I8J8B3-F1
#
_cell.length_a   1.000
_cell.length_b   1.000
_cell.length_c   1.000
_cell.angle_alpha   90.00
_cell.angle_beta   90.00
_cell.angle_gamma   90.00
#
_symmetry.space_group_name_H-M   'P 1'
#
loop_
_entity.id
_entity.type
_entity.pdbx_description
1 polymer ?
#
loop_
_entity_poly.entity_id
_entity_poly.type
_entity_poly.pdbx_seq_one_letter_code
_entity_poly.pdbx_strand_id
1 'polypeptide(L)'
;ADLCKPYKLTGRSQQKQQQQQQPAIVLMMSSFSWMIAHCQGARFAFFLDDDYVVNPLNLVRFADAIPPESYAGTMAGFVWRNAAPVRRAPKRNPQSRWLISYREYPWPMYPAYVSAGAFLVSMPVIKDFTIAMEYTRYLRFDDVFLGILMHKLRIVPLHAERIHSFSPVYPDSPSFPGLIASHGYARKADKVRAAWSEILNRTGAENRLPLECMLSM
;
A
#
# COMPACT_ATOMS: atom_id res chain seq x y z
N ALA A 1 -48.65 -26.77 -7.90
CA ALA A 1 -47.49 -27.35 -7.22
C ALA A 1 -46.33 -27.34 -8.21
N ASP A 2 -45.47 -26.32 -8.17
CA ASP A 2 -44.20 -26.30 -8.92
C ASP A 2 -43.32 -25.12 -8.45
N LEU A 3 -43.03 -25.10 -7.15
CA LEU A 3 -42.09 -24.16 -6.53
C LEU A 3 -41.08 -24.96 -5.71
N CYS A 4 -40.05 -25.47 -6.38
CA CYS A 4 -38.72 -25.76 -5.83
C CYS A 4 -37.83 -26.38 -6.92
N LYS A 5 -37.14 -25.54 -7.71
CA LYS A 5 -35.88 -25.94 -8.35
C LYS A 5 -34.75 -25.20 -7.67
N PRO A 6 -33.71 -25.89 -7.17
CA PRO A 6 -32.60 -25.22 -6.49
C PRO A 6 -31.85 -24.32 -7.48
N TYR A 7 -31.73 -23.05 -7.11
CA TYR A 7 -30.90 -22.07 -7.78
C TYR A 7 -29.44 -22.51 -7.61
N LYS A 8 -28.80 -23.04 -8.66
CA LYS A 8 -27.38 -23.37 -8.64
C LYS A 8 -26.59 -22.06 -8.49
N LEU A 9 -26.01 -21.84 -7.31
CA LEU A 9 -25.01 -20.79 -7.07
C LEU A 9 -23.72 -21.10 -7.84
N THR A 10 -23.68 -20.71 -9.11
CA THR A 10 -22.50 -20.80 -9.99
C THR A 10 -21.42 -19.76 -9.68
N GLY A 11 -21.63 -18.90 -8.67
CA GLY A 11 -20.73 -17.79 -8.34
C GLY A 11 -19.46 -18.17 -7.56
N ARG A 12 -19.46 -19.27 -6.80
CA ARG A 12 -18.32 -19.66 -5.94
C ARG A 12 -17.11 -20.18 -6.72
N SER A 13 -17.31 -20.79 -7.88
CA SER A 13 -16.23 -21.35 -8.70
C SER A 13 -15.46 -20.27 -9.47
N GLN A 14 -16.14 -19.23 -9.94
CA GLN A 14 -15.48 -18.11 -10.64
C GLN A 14 -14.67 -17.22 -9.68
N GLN A 15 -15.14 -17.02 -8.45
CA GLN A 15 -14.36 -16.35 -7.41
C GLN A 15 -13.08 -17.13 -7.05
N LYS A 16 -13.19 -18.45 -6.87
CA LYS A 16 -12.01 -19.31 -6.60
C LYS A 16 -11.01 -19.35 -7.76
N GLN A 17 -11.46 -19.32 -9.01
CA GLN A 17 -10.56 -19.26 -10.17
C GLN A 17 -9.88 -17.89 -10.34
N GLN A 18 -10.53 -16.78 -9.98
CA GLN A 18 -9.88 -15.46 -9.97
C GLN A 18 -8.88 -15.29 -8.81
N GLN A 19 -9.10 -16.00 -7.71
CA GLN A 19 -8.19 -16.07 -6.56
C GLN A 19 -6.82 -16.68 -6.92
N GLN A 20 -6.74 -17.42 -8.04
CA GLN A 20 -5.56 -18.20 -8.43
C GLN A 20 -4.49 -17.41 -9.20
N GLN A 21 -4.64 -16.09 -9.39
CA GLN A 21 -3.75 -15.29 -10.27
C GLN A 21 -3.25 -13.94 -9.70
N GLN A 22 -3.31 -13.68 -8.39
CA GLN A 22 -2.91 -12.36 -7.85
C GLN A 22 -2.08 -12.50 -6.55
N PRO A 23 -0.76 -12.82 -6.65
CA PRO A 23 0.07 -13.12 -5.48
C PRO A 23 0.15 -11.97 -4.47
N ALA A 24 0.15 -10.71 -4.94
CA ALA A 24 0.23 -9.54 -4.06
C ALA A 24 -1.01 -9.37 -3.16
N ILE A 25 -2.22 -9.61 -3.68
CA ILE A 25 -3.45 -9.49 -2.88
C ILE A 25 -3.52 -10.60 -1.84
N VAL A 26 -3.16 -11.82 -2.21
CA VAL A 26 -3.11 -12.94 -1.27
C VAL A 26 -2.11 -12.67 -0.15
N LEU A 27 -0.94 -12.11 -0.49
CA LEU A 27 0.03 -11.66 0.50
C LEU A 27 -0.57 -10.59 1.41
N MET A 28 -1.22 -9.56 0.85
CA MET A 28 -1.87 -8.49 1.61
C MET A 28 -2.93 -9.02 2.59
N MET A 29 -3.83 -9.90 2.13
CA MET A 29 -4.84 -10.55 2.97
C MET A 29 -4.21 -11.32 4.15
N SER A 30 -3.12 -12.03 3.86
CA SER A 30 -2.40 -12.82 4.85
C SER A 30 -1.73 -11.91 5.88
N SER A 31 -1.08 -10.82 5.43
CA SER A 31 -0.47 -9.81 6.30
C SER A 31 -1.51 -9.12 7.21
N PHE A 32 -2.67 -8.74 6.67
CA PHE A 32 -3.75 -8.16 7.47
C PHE A 32 -4.27 -9.13 8.53
N SER A 33 -4.54 -10.38 8.14
CA SER A 33 -4.99 -11.43 9.07
C SER A 33 -3.98 -11.67 10.19
N TRP A 34 -2.68 -11.74 9.83
CA TRP A 34 -1.60 -11.93 10.80
C TRP A 34 -1.51 -10.75 11.79
N MET A 35 -1.57 -9.52 11.32
CA MET A 35 -1.55 -8.34 12.19
C MET A 35 -2.75 -8.26 13.12
N ILE A 36 -3.95 -8.64 12.66
CA ILE A 36 -5.13 -8.71 13.52
C ILE A 36 -4.95 -9.76 14.62
N ALA A 37 -4.32 -10.89 14.31
CA ALA A 37 -4.08 -11.95 15.28
C ALA A 37 -2.95 -11.60 16.28
N HIS A 38 -1.89 -10.92 15.84
CA HIS A 38 -0.64 -10.81 16.60
C HIS A 38 -0.25 -9.39 17.01
N CYS A 39 -0.85 -8.34 16.43
CA CYS A 39 -0.46 -6.94 16.64
C CYS A 39 -1.63 -6.07 17.12
N GLN A 40 -2.54 -6.60 17.94
CA GLN A 40 -3.76 -5.90 18.34
C GLN A 40 -3.54 -4.56 19.07
N GLY A 41 -2.38 -4.38 19.72
CA GLY A 41 -2.00 -3.13 20.38
C GLY A 41 -1.38 -2.08 19.46
N ALA A 42 -1.06 -2.41 18.21
CA ALA A 42 -0.49 -1.46 17.26
C ALA A 42 -1.57 -0.49 16.75
N ARG A 43 -1.32 0.82 16.84
CA ARG A 43 -2.23 1.83 16.28
C ARG A 43 -2.24 1.78 14.75
N PHE A 44 -1.05 1.77 14.16
CA PHE A 44 -0.83 1.78 12.73
C PHE A 44 0.11 0.66 12.30
N ALA A 45 0.00 0.25 11.04
CA ALA A 45 0.98 -0.55 10.32
C ALA A 45 1.52 0.25 9.14
N PHE A 46 2.81 0.10 8.84
CA PHE A 46 3.43 0.68 7.66
C PHE A 46 3.90 -0.44 6.73
N PHE A 47 3.40 -0.43 5.50
CA PHE A 47 3.77 -1.37 4.45
C PHE A 47 4.81 -0.72 3.55
N LEU A 48 5.84 -1.49 3.20
CA LEU A 48 6.98 -1.02 2.42
C LEU A 48 7.50 -2.14 1.50
N ASP A 49 7.72 -1.82 0.23
CA ASP A 49 8.42 -2.70 -0.71
C ASP A 49 9.94 -2.71 -0.47
N ASP A 50 10.62 -3.74 -0.96
CA ASP A 50 12.06 -3.98 -0.75
C ASP A 50 12.99 -3.01 -1.53
N ASP A 51 12.42 -2.13 -2.34
CA ASP A 51 13.13 -1.13 -3.14
C ASP A 51 12.96 0.31 -2.64
N TYR A 52 12.50 0.46 -1.40
CA TYR A 52 12.40 1.73 -0.69
C TYR A 52 13.48 1.91 0.40
N VAL A 53 13.75 3.18 0.73
CA VAL A 53 14.31 3.59 2.02
C VAL A 53 13.25 4.32 2.83
N VAL A 54 13.26 4.22 4.16
CA VAL A 54 12.21 4.80 5.04
C VAL A 54 12.82 5.56 6.21
N ASN A 55 12.60 6.84 6.47
CA ASN A 55 13.05 7.44 7.73
C ASN A 55 12.07 7.09 8.88
N PRO A 56 12.43 6.23 9.85
CA PRO A 56 11.48 5.75 10.84
C PRO A 56 11.04 6.84 11.82
N LEU A 57 11.91 7.81 12.12
CA LEU A 57 11.59 8.90 13.04
C LEU A 57 10.58 9.87 12.42
N ASN A 58 10.75 10.19 11.13
CA ASN A 58 9.75 10.99 10.41
C ASN A 58 8.44 10.23 10.22
N LEU A 59 8.49 8.89 10.02
CA LEU A 59 7.30 8.05 9.97
C LEU A 59 6.51 8.07 11.28
N VAL A 60 7.18 7.90 12.43
CA VAL A 60 6.54 7.96 13.75
C VAL A 60 5.94 9.34 14.01
N ARG A 61 6.69 10.42 13.73
CA ARG A 61 6.18 11.81 13.84
C ARG A 61 4.95 12.03 12.97
N PHE A 62 4.94 11.49 11.76
CA PHE A 62 3.79 11.56 10.86
C PHE A 62 2.59 10.80 11.44
N ALA A 63 2.79 9.59 11.97
CA ALA A 63 1.74 8.79 12.58
C ALA A 63 1.16 9.45 13.85
N ASP A 64 2.00 10.08 14.67
CA ASP A 64 1.58 10.79 15.89
C ASP A 64 0.85 12.10 15.59
N ALA A 65 1.15 12.73 14.44
CA ALA A 65 0.46 13.93 13.99
C ALA A 65 -0.95 13.66 13.42
N ILE A 66 -1.35 12.39 13.22
CA ILE A 66 -2.70 12.05 12.78
C ILE A 66 -3.69 12.33 13.91
N PRO A 67 -4.70 13.20 13.69
CA PRO A 67 -5.68 13.51 14.72
C PRO A 67 -6.46 12.26 15.17
N PRO A 68 -6.78 12.12 16.47
CA PRO A 68 -7.53 10.98 16.99
C PRO A 68 -8.85 10.73 16.26
N GLU A 69 -9.55 11.78 15.83
CA GLU A 69 -10.79 11.71 15.05
C GLU A 69 -10.61 11.14 13.65
N SER A 70 -9.41 11.26 13.07
CA SER A 70 -9.10 10.69 11.75
C SER A 70 -8.66 9.23 11.85
N TYR A 71 -8.15 8.81 13.01
CA TYR A 71 -7.51 7.51 13.24
C TYR A 71 -8.26 6.33 12.65
N ALA A 72 -9.57 6.22 12.91
CA ALA A 72 -10.38 5.06 12.52
C ALA A 72 -10.51 4.87 11.00
N GLY A 73 -10.27 5.92 10.22
CA GLY A 73 -10.35 5.92 8.75
C GLY A 73 -9.02 6.19 8.07
N THR A 74 -7.88 6.04 8.76
CA THR A 74 -6.61 6.45 8.14
C THR A 74 -5.99 5.34 7.30
N MET A 75 -5.78 5.66 6.02
CA MET A 75 -4.74 5.08 5.16
C MET A 75 -4.04 6.22 4.42
N ALA A 76 -2.72 6.27 4.49
CA ALA A 76 -1.92 7.40 4.03
C ALA A 76 -0.73 6.97 3.17
N GLY A 77 -0.42 7.76 2.15
CA GLY A 77 0.72 7.55 1.25
C GLY A 77 0.67 8.48 0.05
N PHE A 78 1.38 8.16 -1.02
CA PHE A 78 1.23 8.92 -2.26
C PHE A 78 -0.15 8.63 -2.88
N VAL A 79 -0.99 9.65 -3.09
CA VAL A 79 -2.39 9.44 -3.52
C VAL A 79 -2.53 9.78 -4.99
N TRP A 80 -2.97 8.81 -5.77
CA TRP A 80 -3.44 9.04 -7.13
C TRP A 80 -4.87 9.56 -7.10
N ARG A 81 -5.08 10.70 -7.73
CA ARG A 81 -6.39 11.29 -7.97
C ARG A 81 -6.64 11.31 -9.47
N ASN A 82 -7.89 11.05 -9.87
CA ASN A 82 -8.31 11.09 -11.28
C ASN A 82 -7.44 10.21 -12.19
N ALA A 83 -7.05 9.02 -11.72
CA ALA A 83 -6.35 8.04 -12.54
C ALA A 83 -7.34 7.27 -13.43
N ALA A 84 -7.02 7.16 -14.71
CA ALA A 84 -7.81 6.41 -15.67
C ALA A 84 -7.18 5.02 -15.94
N PRO A 85 -7.98 3.96 -16.07
CA PRO A 85 -7.50 2.65 -16.48
C PRO A 85 -6.86 2.71 -17.88
N VAL A 86 -5.69 2.10 -18.09
CA VAL A 86 -5.03 2.11 -19.41
C VAL A 86 -5.80 1.18 -20.36
N ARG A 87 -6.54 1.76 -21.31
CA ARG A 87 -7.39 1.01 -22.25
C ARG A 87 -6.72 0.64 -23.57
N ARG A 88 -5.66 1.35 -23.95
CA ARG A 88 -4.97 1.17 -25.23
C ARG A 88 -3.48 1.03 -24.99
N ALA A 89 -2.88 0.08 -25.68
CA ALA A 89 -1.45 -0.16 -25.58
C ALA A 89 -0.70 1.09 -26.08
N PRO A 90 0.23 1.65 -25.30
CA PRO A 90 1.10 2.72 -25.79
C PRO A 90 1.87 2.24 -27.03
N LYS A 91 2.02 3.07 -28.06
CA LYS A 91 2.84 2.72 -29.25
C LYS A 91 4.25 2.27 -28.89
N ARG A 92 4.82 2.86 -27.83
CA ARG A 92 6.16 2.55 -27.32
C ARG A 92 6.22 1.28 -26.44
N ASN A 93 5.06 0.77 -26.01
CA ASN A 93 4.98 -0.46 -25.19
C ASN A 93 3.68 -1.23 -25.49
N PRO A 94 3.63 -1.99 -26.60
CA PRO A 94 2.45 -2.75 -27.02
C PRO A 94 1.99 -3.80 -25.99
N GLN A 95 2.91 -4.29 -25.15
CA GLN A 95 2.64 -5.27 -24.10
C GLN A 95 2.61 -4.63 -22.71
N SER A 96 2.06 -3.42 -22.61
CA SER A 96 1.93 -2.74 -21.33
C SER A 96 1.19 -3.62 -20.32
N ARG A 97 1.90 -4.02 -19.26
CA ARG A 97 1.33 -4.76 -18.13
C ARG A 97 0.19 -4.00 -17.42
N TRP A 98 -0.04 -2.74 -17.77
CA TRP A 98 -1.07 -1.88 -17.18
C TRP A 98 -2.40 -1.92 -17.93
N LEU A 99 -2.50 -2.65 -19.05
CA LEU A 99 -3.72 -2.73 -19.87
C LEU A 99 -4.87 -3.42 -19.16
N ILE A 100 -6.04 -2.79 -19.15
CA ILE A 100 -7.21 -3.31 -18.44
C ILE A 100 -8.47 -3.24 -19.30
N SER A 101 -9.15 -4.38 -19.42
CA SER A 101 -10.37 -4.50 -20.22
C SER A 101 -11.59 -3.97 -19.47
N TYR A 102 -12.65 -3.59 -20.21
CA TYR A 102 -13.93 -3.23 -19.60
C TYR A 102 -14.58 -4.38 -18.82
N ARG A 103 -14.26 -5.63 -19.16
CA ARG A 103 -14.72 -6.83 -18.44
C ARG A 103 -14.05 -6.97 -17.07
N GLU A 104 -12.81 -6.50 -16.95
CA GLU A 104 -12.05 -6.51 -15.70
C GLU A 104 -12.44 -5.35 -14.80
N TYR A 105 -12.51 -4.13 -15.36
CA TYR A 105 -12.97 -2.94 -14.67
C TYR A 105 -13.84 -2.09 -15.60
N PRO A 106 -15.16 -1.99 -15.38
CA PRO A 106 -16.07 -1.35 -16.32
C PRO A 106 -16.08 0.18 -16.25
N TRP A 107 -15.63 0.78 -15.13
CA TRP A 107 -15.70 2.24 -14.94
C TRP A 107 -14.61 3.00 -15.70
N PRO A 108 -14.86 4.27 -16.06
CA PRO A 108 -13.91 5.09 -16.80
C PRO A 108 -12.73 5.58 -15.95
N MET A 109 -12.89 5.66 -14.62
CA MET A 109 -11.89 6.18 -13.69
C MET A 109 -11.73 5.24 -12.50
N TYR A 110 -10.54 5.13 -11.95
CA TYR A 110 -10.31 4.53 -10.64
C TYR A 110 -10.78 5.49 -9.54
N PRO A 111 -11.27 4.96 -8.39
CA PRO A 111 -11.39 5.79 -7.19
C PRO A 111 -10.00 6.30 -6.78
N ALA A 112 -9.95 7.32 -5.92
CA ALA A 112 -8.67 7.74 -5.35
C ALA A 112 -8.03 6.58 -4.59
N TYR A 113 -6.74 6.33 -4.82
CA TYR A 113 -6.02 5.22 -4.22
C TYR A 113 -4.61 5.64 -3.79
N VAL A 114 -4.08 4.95 -2.79
CA VAL A 114 -2.71 5.14 -2.34
C VAL A 114 -1.81 4.25 -3.22
N SER A 115 -0.77 4.81 -3.80
CA SER A 115 0.23 4.08 -4.60
C SER A 115 0.79 2.90 -3.81
N ALA A 116 1.02 1.79 -4.50
CA ALA A 116 1.76 0.66 -3.95
C ALA A 116 3.16 1.08 -3.46
N GLY A 117 3.74 0.23 -2.63
CA GLY A 117 5.14 0.26 -2.23
C GLY A 117 5.46 1.03 -0.95
N ALA A 118 4.70 2.04 -0.56
CA ALA A 118 4.88 2.69 0.75
C ALA A 118 3.57 3.34 1.24
N PHE A 119 2.96 2.77 2.30
CA PHE A 119 1.76 3.35 2.89
C PHE A 119 1.59 3.00 4.37
N LEU A 120 0.99 3.93 5.11
CA LEU A 120 0.56 3.77 6.50
C LEU A 120 -0.93 3.42 6.52
N VAL A 121 -1.35 2.48 7.35
CA VAL A 121 -2.76 2.13 7.53
C VAL A 121 -3.07 1.91 9.01
N SER A 122 -4.23 2.39 9.45
CA SER A 122 -4.70 2.22 10.83
C SER A 122 -5.27 0.81 11.04
N MET A 123 -5.16 0.31 12.28
CA MET A 123 -5.68 -1.01 12.63
C MET A 123 -7.20 -1.19 12.39
N PRO A 124 -8.08 -0.19 12.63
CA PRO A 124 -9.49 -0.29 12.26
C PRO A 124 -9.69 -0.51 10.75
N VAL A 125 -8.97 0.24 9.91
CA VAL A 125 -9.03 0.08 8.45
C VAL A 125 -8.53 -1.30 8.00
N ILE A 126 -7.48 -1.85 8.63
CA ILE A 126 -7.01 -3.22 8.36
C ILE A 126 -8.13 -4.25 8.63
N LYS A 127 -8.87 -4.09 9.75
CA LYS A 127 -9.99 -4.97 10.10
C LYS A 127 -11.12 -4.85 9.08
N ASP A 128 -11.49 -3.64 8.70
CA ASP A 128 -12.52 -3.40 7.69
C ASP A 128 -12.12 -3.93 6.31
N PHE A 129 -10.85 -3.76 5.91
CA PHE A 129 -10.32 -4.34 4.69
C PHE A 129 -10.41 -5.85 4.69
N THR A 130 -10.02 -6.52 5.77
CA THR A 130 -10.08 -7.99 5.86
C THR A 130 -11.49 -8.52 5.58
N ILE A 131 -12.52 -7.83 6.08
CA ILE A 131 -13.92 -8.19 5.79
C ILE A 131 -14.29 -7.80 4.35
N ALA A 132 -14.00 -6.57 3.93
CA ALA A 132 -14.40 -6.05 2.62
C ALA A 132 -13.76 -6.80 1.44
N MET A 133 -12.55 -7.34 1.61
CA MET A 133 -11.84 -8.15 0.62
C MET A 133 -12.62 -9.41 0.25
N GLU A 134 -13.29 -10.07 1.20
CA GLU A 134 -14.11 -11.27 0.96
C GLU A 134 -15.34 -11.00 0.08
N TYR A 135 -15.83 -9.76 0.07
CA TYR A 135 -17.03 -9.33 -0.67
C TYR A 135 -16.71 -8.42 -1.86
N THR A 136 -15.46 -8.34 -2.28
CA THR A 136 -15.05 -7.49 -3.39
C THR A 136 -14.26 -8.30 -4.41
N ARG A 137 -14.69 -8.23 -5.68
CA ARG A 137 -13.98 -8.88 -6.77
C ARG A 137 -12.58 -8.29 -6.90
N TYR A 138 -11.58 -9.15 -6.94
CA TYR A 138 -10.18 -8.73 -7.03
C TYR A 138 -9.86 -8.06 -8.36
N LEU A 139 -9.14 -6.95 -8.26
CA LEU A 139 -8.50 -6.28 -9.37
C LEU A 139 -7.00 -6.53 -9.27
N ARG A 140 -6.34 -6.90 -10.36
CA ARG A 140 -4.93 -7.35 -10.34
C ARG A 140 -3.89 -6.32 -9.88
N PHE A 141 -4.29 -5.07 -9.70
CA PHE A 141 -3.48 -4.05 -9.08
C PHE A 141 -3.95 -3.91 -7.64
N ASP A 142 -3.10 -4.30 -6.71
CA ASP A 142 -3.35 -4.29 -5.27
C ASP A 142 -3.61 -2.88 -4.75
N ASP A 143 -2.86 -1.87 -5.21
CA ASP A 143 -3.09 -0.47 -4.86
C ASP A 143 -4.46 0.06 -5.29
N VAL A 144 -4.84 -0.17 -6.55
CA VAL A 144 -6.16 0.20 -7.05
C VAL A 144 -7.26 -0.63 -6.36
N PHE A 145 -7.01 -1.91 -6.07
CA PHE A 145 -7.94 -2.75 -5.34
C PHE A 145 -8.20 -2.21 -3.93
N LEU A 146 -7.16 -1.83 -3.18
CA LEU A 146 -7.31 -1.16 -1.89
C LEU A 146 -8.07 0.16 -2.05
N GLY A 147 -7.82 0.94 -3.11
CA GLY A 147 -8.61 2.14 -3.43
C GLY A 147 -10.11 1.86 -3.65
N ILE A 148 -10.46 0.74 -4.28
CA ILE A 148 -11.85 0.29 -4.42
C ILE A 148 -12.45 -0.05 -3.05
N LEU A 149 -11.70 -0.72 -2.17
CA LEU A 149 -12.16 -1.01 -0.81
C LEU A 149 -12.39 0.27 -0.01
N MET A 150 -11.44 1.21 -0.04
CA MET A 150 -11.57 2.52 0.58
C MET A 150 -12.83 3.23 0.11
N HIS A 151 -13.08 3.25 -1.20
CA HIS A 151 -14.29 3.85 -1.75
C HIS A 151 -15.57 3.18 -1.25
N LYS A 152 -15.62 1.83 -1.20
CA LYS A 152 -16.77 1.08 -0.67
C LYS A 152 -17.02 1.36 0.82
N LEU A 153 -15.95 1.54 1.59
CA LEU A 153 -15.97 1.83 3.02
C LEU A 153 -16.14 3.33 3.32
N ARG A 154 -16.24 4.19 2.29
CA ARG A 154 -16.32 5.65 2.40
C ARG A 154 -15.11 6.28 3.13
N ILE A 155 -13.96 5.65 2.98
CA ILE A 155 -12.67 6.14 3.50
C ILE A 155 -11.99 6.97 2.41
N VAL A 156 -11.55 8.17 2.76
CA VAL A 156 -10.79 9.05 1.86
C VAL A 156 -9.30 8.90 2.13
N PRO A 157 -8.48 8.54 1.13
CA PRO A 157 -7.04 8.38 1.34
C PRO A 157 -6.35 9.71 1.64
N LEU A 158 -5.43 9.66 2.60
CA LEU A 158 -4.62 10.79 3.04
C LEU A 158 -3.35 10.88 2.21
N HIS A 159 -3.12 12.02 1.56
CA HIS A 159 -1.89 12.24 0.82
C HIS A 159 -0.73 12.56 1.77
N ALA A 160 0.38 11.83 1.62
CA ALA A 160 1.63 12.05 2.33
C ALA A 160 2.71 12.49 1.34
N GLU A 161 2.95 13.81 1.24
CA GLU A 161 3.90 14.41 0.29
C GLU A 161 5.35 13.92 0.47
N ARG A 162 5.69 13.50 1.69
CA ARG A 162 7.03 13.01 2.08
C ARG A 162 7.24 11.52 1.79
N ILE A 163 6.26 10.86 1.17
CA ILE A 163 6.37 9.51 0.63
C ILE A 163 6.50 9.63 -0.89
N HIS A 164 7.70 9.35 -1.39
CA HIS A 164 8.06 9.49 -2.81
C HIS A 164 8.02 8.12 -3.51
N SER A 165 6.97 7.87 -4.30
CA SER A 165 6.75 6.56 -4.94
C SER A 165 7.38 6.39 -6.34
N PHE A 166 7.93 7.45 -6.95
CA PHE A 166 8.37 7.40 -8.36
C PHE A 166 9.79 7.90 -8.60
N SER A 167 10.27 8.85 -7.81
CA SER A 167 11.59 9.45 -7.97
C SER A 167 12.39 9.27 -6.68
N PRO A 168 13.63 8.75 -6.77
CA PRO A 168 14.47 8.61 -5.59
C PRO A 168 14.87 9.97 -5.03
N VAL A 169 14.80 10.11 -3.71
CA VAL A 169 15.30 11.26 -2.96
C VAL A 169 16.60 10.86 -2.30
N TYR A 170 17.73 11.31 -2.86
CA TYR A 170 19.07 11.01 -2.35
C TYR A 170 19.50 11.99 -1.23
N PRO A 171 20.52 11.63 -0.42
CA PRO A 171 21.00 12.44 0.71
C PRO A 171 21.34 13.91 0.42
N ASP A 172 21.81 14.19 -0.80
CA ASP A 172 22.14 15.52 -1.30
C ASP A 172 20.92 16.37 -1.68
N SER A 173 19.72 15.77 -1.70
CA SER A 173 18.48 16.47 -2.00
C SER A 173 18.01 17.35 -0.85
N PRO A 174 17.53 18.58 -1.11
CA PRO A 174 16.87 19.42 -0.09
C PRO A 174 15.64 18.78 0.55
N SER A 175 15.01 17.80 -0.11
CA SER A 175 13.83 17.09 0.40
C SER A 175 14.19 15.95 1.36
N PHE A 176 15.44 15.49 1.37
CA PHE A 176 15.90 14.35 2.16
C PHE A 176 15.64 14.49 3.68
N PRO A 177 15.85 15.65 4.33
CA PRO A 177 15.64 15.78 5.78
C PRO A 177 14.18 15.52 6.21
N GLY A 178 13.23 15.88 5.35
CA GLY A 178 11.80 15.68 5.60
C GLY A 178 11.28 14.32 5.13
N LEU A 179 12.10 13.51 4.46
CA LEU A 179 11.70 12.26 3.83
C LEU A 179 11.06 11.30 4.84
N ILE A 180 9.93 10.68 4.47
CA ILE A 180 9.36 9.53 5.20
C ILE A 180 9.74 8.24 4.48
N ALA A 181 9.52 8.14 3.17
CA ALA A 181 9.94 6.99 2.39
C ALA A 181 10.22 7.39 0.93
N SER A 182 11.21 6.75 0.31
CA SER A 182 11.57 6.99 -1.09
C SER A 182 11.80 5.67 -1.83
N HIS A 183 11.13 5.53 -2.97
CA HIS A 183 11.34 4.47 -3.94
C HIS A 183 12.68 4.61 -4.70
N GLY A 184 13.10 3.57 -5.41
CA GLY A 184 14.20 3.62 -6.39
C GLY A 184 15.55 3.17 -5.86
N TYR A 185 15.55 2.45 -4.73
CA TYR A 185 16.73 1.90 -4.06
C TYR A 185 16.99 0.43 -4.38
N ALA A 186 16.12 -0.23 -5.17
CA ALA A 186 16.30 -1.60 -5.66
C ALA A 186 17.73 -1.88 -6.10
N ARG A 187 18.35 -2.92 -5.53
CA ARG A 187 19.70 -3.41 -5.88
C ARG A 187 20.82 -2.36 -5.76
N LYS A 188 20.62 -1.29 -4.99
CA LYS A 188 21.61 -0.24 -4.72
C LYS A 188 22.02 -0.24 -3.25
N ALA A 189 22.58 -1.35 -2.77
CA ALA A 189 22.94 -1.52 -1.36
C ALA A 189 23.79 -0.35 -0.81
N ASP A 190 24.75 0.16 -1.59
CA ASP A 190 25.58 1.30 -1.17
C ASP A 190 24.77 2.59 -1.03
N LYS A 191 23.76 2.80 -1.87
CA LYS A 191 22.87 3.97 -1.77
C LYS A 191 21.91 3.83 -0.59
N VAL A 192 21.41 2.62 -0.31
CA VAL A 192 20.61 2.34 0.89
C VAL A 192 21.44 2.65 2.14
N ARG A 193 22.66 2.10 2.23
CA ARG A 193 23.58 2.36 3.35
C ARG A 193 23.88 3.85 3.51
N ALA A 194 24.21 4.54 2.42
CA ALA A 194 24.49 5.98 2.48
C ALA A 194 23.28 6.79 2.97
N ALA A 195 22.06 6.45 2.50
CA ALA A 195 20.84 7.09 2.98
C ALA A 195 20.61 6.80 4.47
N TRP A 196 20.89 5.57 4.92
CA TRP A 196 20.75 5.18 6.31
C TRP A 196 21.75 5.89 7.24
N SER A 197 23.03 5.92 6.86
CA SER A 197 24.06 6.66 7.58
C SER A 197 23.67 8.14 7.73
N GLU A 198 23.16 8.77 6.67
CA GLU A 198 22.71 10.15 6.72
C GLU A 198 21.50 10.35 7.66
N ILE A 199 20.54 9.42 7.65
CA ILE A 199 19.38 9.45 8.56
C ILE A 199 19.84 9.33 10.02
N LEU A 200 20.79 8.44 10.31
CA LEU A 200 21.33 8.23 11.66
C LEU A 200 22.13 9.46 12.14
N ASN A 201 22.97 10.03 11.28
CA ASN A 201 23.75 11.23 11.57
C ASN A 201 22.86 12.42 11.95
N ARG A 202 21.82 12.68 11.15
CA ARG A 202 20.91 13.82 11.38
C ARG A 202 20.07 13.69 12.63
N THR A 203 19.86 12.48 13.10
CA THR A 203 18.98 12.20 14.24
C THR A 203 19.76 12.11 15.55
N GLY A 204 21.10 12.19 15.49
CA GLY A 204 21.98 11.95 16.63
C GLY A 204 21.85 10.53 17.19
N ALA A 205 21.30 9.60 16.39
CA ALA A 205 21.01 8.23 16.80
C ALA A 205 22.26 7.34 16.80
N GLU A 206 23.34 7.73 16.12
CA GLU A 206 24.64 7.04 16.19
C GLU A 206 25.13 6.87 17.64
N ASN A 207 24.76 7.78 18.54
CA ASN A 207 25.15 7.75 19.95
C ASN A 207 24.07 7.17 20.90
N ARG A 208 22.94 6.66 20.40
CA ARG A 208 21.81 6.20 21.25
C ARG A 208 21.26 4.81 20.93
N LEU A 209 21.51 4.27 19.75
CA LEU A 209 21.05 2.91 19.41
C LEU A 209 22.17 1.90 19.68
N PRO A 210 21.95 0.87 20.52
CA PRO A 210 22.92 -0.20 20.68
C PRO A 210 23.20 -0.85 19.32
N LEU A 211 24.49 -1.05 19.03
CA LEU A 211 25.02 -1.66 17.79
C LEU A 211 24.31 -2.98 17.40
N GLU A 212 23.72 -3.70 18.36
CA GLU A 212 23.00 -4.95 18.13
C GLU A 212 21.73 -4.80 17.27
N CYS A 213 21.09 -3.61 17.23
CA CYS A 213 19.96 -3.37 16.33
C CYS A 213 20.36 -3.01 14.89
N MET A 214 21.63 -2.64 14.65
CA MET A 214 22.10 -2.27 13.31
C MET A 214 22.54 -3.47 12.45
N LEU A 215 22.79 -4.62 13.06
CA LEU A 215 23.33 -5.81 12.39
C LEU A 215 22.32 -6.97 12.24
N SER A 216 21.06 -6.76 12.65
CA SER A 216 19.98 -7.77 12.61
C SER A 216 18.93 -7.51 11.50
N MET A 217 19.19 -6.60 10.57
CA MET A 217 18.36 -6.33 9.38
C MET A 217 19.21 -6.40 8.13
#